data_AF-A0A351LG59-F1
#
_entry.id   AF-A0A351LG59-F1
#
_cell.length_a   1.000
_cell.length_b   1.000
_cell.length_c   1.000
_cell.angle_alpha   90.00
_cell.angle_beta   90.00
_cell.angle_gamma   90.00
#
_symmetry.space_group_name_H-M   'P 1'
#
loop_
_entity.id
_entity.type
_entity.pdbx_description
1 polymer ?
#
loop_
_entity_poly.entity_id
_entity_poly.type
_entity_poly.pdbx_seq_one_letter_code
_entity_poly.pdbx_strand_id
1 'polypeptide(L)'
;EEAKAFWRDLTDNRGKACVLLEEPERYSVWGKVRLDQLAGDAGESVKTTPFTQACLLLLQAVYIDIEDLLGSRQAGLFQKNISEVFQQWRFPKAESPEAVQNLLTLDPLSGSQVPPWEEHHLITLLQELHRLGKQYFGNTSFVARAIDALEDMPEAERTHFISWLNQSPLGKLWR
;
A
#
# COMPACT_ATOMS: atom_id res chain seq x y z
N GLU A 1 -24.99 -28.40 18.80
CA GLU A 1 -24.23 -29.65 18.56
C GLU A 1 -23.30 -29.59 17.36
N GLU A 2 -23.78 -29.36 16.14
CA GLU A 2 -22.96 -29.41 14.91
C GLU A 2 -21.77 -28.42 14.89
N ALA A 3 -21.97 -27.18 15.35
CA ALA A 3 -20.90 -26.18 15.47
C ALA A 3 -19.82 -26.56 16.50
N LYS A 4 -20.19 -27.30 17.56
CA LYS A 4 -19.27 -27.78 18.59
C LYS A 4 -18.42 -28.94 18.09
N ALA A 5 -19.04 -29.87 17.33
CA ALA A 5 -18.33 -30.95 16.66
C ALA A 5 -17.34 -30.42 15.60
N PHE A 6 -17.75 -29.40 14.84
CA PHE A 6 -16.90 -28.76 13.84
C PHE A 6 -15.71 -28.00 14.46
N TRP A 7 -15.94 -27.27 15.56
CA TRP A 7 -14.85 -26.61 16.30
C TRP A 7 -13.85 -27.64 16.86
N ARG A 8 -14.33 -28.76 17.41
CA ARG A 8 -13.45 -29.85 17.88
C ARG A 8 -12.61 -30.46 16.75
N ASP A 9 -13.19 -30.75 15.58
CA ASP A 9 -12.43 -31.28 14.44
C ASP A 9 -11.31 -30.30 13.98
N LEU A 10 -11.60 -29.00 13.96
CA LEU A 10 -10.62 -27.99 13.55
C LEU A 10 -9.47 -27.83 14.55
N THR A 11 -9.77 -27.93 15.85
CA THR A 11 -8.79 -27.69 16.92
C THR A 11 -7.95 -28.94 17.20
N ASP A 12 -8.60 -30.10 17.30
CA ASP A 12 -7.97 -31.35 17.75
C ASP A 12 -7.29 -32.12 16.60
N ASN A 13 -7.86 -32.09 15.38
CA ASN A 13 -7.35 -32.89 14.26
C ASN A 13 -6.57 -32.08 13.22
N ARG A 14 -6.79 -30.76 13.13
CA ARG A 14 -6.19 -29.90 12.08
C ARG A 14 -5.24 -28.83 12.62
N GLY A 15 -4.99 -28.79 13.92
CA GLY A 15 -4.04 -27.88 14.55
C GLY A 15 -4.36 -26.39 14.37
N LYS A 16 -5.62 -26.04 14.07
CA LYS A 16 -6.03 -24.65 13.84
C LYS A 16 -6.52 -24.03 15.14
N ALA A 17 -5.97 -22.87 15.50
CA ALA A 17 -6.44 -22.10 16.65
C ALA A 17 -7.75 -21.41 16.29
N CYS A 18 -8.87 -21.90 16.81
CA CYS A 18 -10.19 -21.27 16.67
C CYS A 18 -10.85 -21.04 18.03
N VAL A 19 -11.60 -19.94 18.15
CA VAL A 19 -12.41 -19.59 19.32
C VAL A 19 -13.87 -19.83 18.97
N LEU A 20 -14.55 -20.60 19.80
CA LEU A 20 -16.00 -20.76 19.75
C LEU A 20 -16.63 -19.69 20.66
N LEU A 21 -17.49 -18.86 20.09
CA LEU A 21 -18.29 -17.90 20.85
C LEU A 21 -19.74 -18.41 20.91
N GLU A 22 -20.27 -18.47 22.12
CA GLU A 22 -21.66 -18.85 22.38
C GLU A 22 -22.47 -17.58 22.67
N GLU A 23 -23.47 -17.30 21.84
CA GLU A 23 -24.45 -16.22 22.03
C GLU A 23 -25.84 -16.83 22.22
N PRO A 24 -26.82 -16.11 22.83
CA PRO A 24 -28.19 -16.63 22.93
C PRO A 24 -28.73 -16.99 21.54
N GLU A 25 -29.11 -18.25 21.37
CA GLU A 25 -29.60 -18.89 20.14
C GLU A 25 -28.59 -19.17 19.01
N ARG A 26 -27.29 -18.85 19.14
CA ARG A 26 -26.31 -19.08 18.05
C ARG A 26 -24.90 -19.44 18.54
N TYR A 27 -24.21 -20.22 17.70
CA TYR A 27 -22.79 -20.56 17.83
C TYR A 27 -22.00 -19.98 16.67
N SER A 28 -20.91 -19.28 16.97
CA SER A 28 -20.01 -18.71 15.96
C SER A 28 -18.60 -19.25 16.15
N VAL A 29 -18.02 -19.83 15.10
CA VAL A 29 -16.65 -20.36 15.11
C VAL A 29 -15.73 -19.38 14.38
N TRP A 30 -14.76 -18.83 15.09
CA TRP A 30 -13.79 -17.88 14.55
C TRP A 30 -12.39 -18.51 14.52
N GLY A 31 -11.86 -18.76 13.32
CA GLY A 31 -10.51 -19.28 13.14
C GLY A 31 -9.48 -18.17 13.00
N LYS A 32 -8.33 -18.31 13.68
CA LYS A 32 -7.17 -17.45 13.43
C LYS A 32 -6.57 -17.82 12.08
N VAL A 33 -6.70 -16.94 11.09
CA VAL A 33 -5.98 -17.06 9.82
C VAL A 33 -4.51 -16.78 10.07
N ARG A 34 -3.67 -17.82 10.07
CA ARG A 34 -2.22 -17.67 9.99
C ARG A 34 -1.88 -17.53 8.51
N LEU A 35 -1.54 -16.32 8.08
CA LEU A 35 -1.03 -16.04 6.72
C LEU A 35 0.30 -16.77 6.44
N ASP A 36 0.93 -17.31 7.49
CA ASP A 36 2.24 -17.96 7.48
C ASP A 36 2.30 -19.28 6.68
N GLN A 37 1.16 -19.97 6.45
CA GLN A 37 1.18 -21.27 5.74
C GLN A 37 1.26 -21.19 4.21
N LEU A 38 1.33 -19.98 3.63
CA LEU A 38 1.68 -19.76 2.23
C LEU A 38 3.14 -19.30 2.05
N ALA A 39 3.92 -19.21 3.13
CA ALA A 39 5.31 -18.81 3.11
C ALA A 39 6.21 -20.05 3.24
N GLY A 40 6.59 -20.62 2.11
CA GLY A 40 7.81 -21.41 2.03
C GLY A 40 9.00 -20.46 2.21
N ASP A 41 9.80 -20.76 3.24
CA ASP A 41 11.11 -20.24 3.65
C ASP A 41 11.72 -19.02 2.93
N ALA A 42 12.10 -18.05 3.77
CA ALA A 42 12.98 -16.89 3.58
C ALA A 42 12.32 -15.54 3.21
N GLY A 43 12.38 -14.59 4.15
CA GLY A 43 12.33 -13.15 3.87
C GLY A 43 10.96 -12.47 4.00
N GLU A 44 10.58 -12.13 5.23
CA GLU A 44 9.36 -11.36 5.54
C GLU A 44 9.37 -9.91 4.98
N SER A 45 10.50 -9.45 4.43
CA SER A 45 10.62 -8.15 3.73
C SER A 45 10.24 -8.20 2.24
N VAL A 46 10.04 -9.38 1.64
CA VAL A 46 9.99 -9.51 0.16
C VAL A 46 8.59 -9.22 -0.42
N LYS A 47 7.51 -9.31 0.37
CA LYS A 47 6.13 -9.18 -0.16
C LYS A 47 5.64 -7.74 -0.35
N THR A 48 6.10 -6.77 0.46
CA THR A 48 5.67 -5.37 0.31
C THR A 48 6.61 -4.54 -0.55
N THR A 49 7.86 -4.99 -0.78
CA THR A 49 8.84 -4.23 -1.56
C THR A 49 8.32 -3.82 -2.94
N PRO A 50 7.76 -4.71 -3.79
CA PRO A 50 7.22 -4.30 -5.07
C PRO A 50 6.08 -3.29 -4.96
N PHE A 51 5.28 -3.36 -3.89
CA PHE A 51 4.16 -2.44 -3.70
C PHE A 51 4.64 -1.06 -3.22
N THR A 52 5.67 -1.03 -2.37
CA THR A 52 6.35 0.20 -1.98
C THR A 52 6.98 0.85 -3.21
N GLN A 53 7.65 0.08 -4.08
CA GLN A 53 8.20 0.58 -5.34
C GLN A 53 7.12 1.19 -6.23
N ALA A 54 6.01 0.49 -6.44
CA ALA A 54 4.87 1.01 -7.18
C ALA A 54 4.33 2.32 -6.60
N CYS A 55 4.12 2.39 -5.28
CA CYS A 55 3.63 3.60 -4.63
C CYS A 55 4.62 4.78 -4.75
N LEU A 56 5.93 4.51 -4.69
CA LEU A 56 6.96 5.52 -4.91
C LEU A 56 6.96 6.01 -6.36
N LEU A 57 6.83 5.12 -7.34
CA LEU A 57 6.72 5.50 -8.76
C LEU A 57 5.51 6.42 -8.99
N LEU A 58 4.35 6.07 -8.41
CA LEU A 58 3.15 6.92 -8.51
C LEU A 58 3.36 8.29 -7.86
N LEU A 59 3.98 8.33 -6.68
CA LEU A 59 4.31 9.59 -6.00
C LEU A 59 5.25 10.47 -6.85
N GLN A 60 6.29 9.86 -7.42
CA GLN A 60 7.27 10.54 -8.26
C GLN A 60 6.64 11.04 -9.56
N ALA A 61 5.81 10.22 -10.22
CA ALA A 61 5.10 10.62 -11.43
C ALA A 61 4.19 11.84 -11.20
N VAL A 62 3.46 11.86 -10.08
CA VAL A 62 2.64 13.02 -9.71
C VAL A 62 3.50 14.24 -9.41
N TYR A 63 4.62 14.09 -8.72
CA TYR A 63 5.55 15.19 -8.42
C TYR A 63 6.14 15.79 -9.71
N ILE A 64 6.63 14.94 -10.62
CA ILE A 64 7.19 15.34 -11.91
C ILE A 64 6.12 16.05 -12.74
N ASP A 65 4.90 15.51 -12.81
CA ASP A 65 3.80 16.16 -13.52
C ASP A 65 3.45 17.54 -12.95
N ILE A 66 3.50 17.71 -11.63
CA ILE A 66 3.29 19.01 -10.98
C ILE A 66 4.42 19.97 -11.36
N GLU A 67 5.66 19.51 -11.33
CA GLU A 67 6.82 20.33 -11.71
C GLU A 67 6.73 20.76 -13.18
N ASP A 68 6.47 19.81 -14.08
CA ASP A 68 6.46 20.04 -15.52
C ASP A 68 5.27 20.90 -15.97
N LEU A 69 4.09 20.68 -15.39
CA LEU A 69 2.87 21.39 -15.82
C LEU A 69 2.59 22.67 -15.03
N LEU A 70 2.96 22.72 -13.74
CA LEU A 70 2.61 23.80 -12.83
C LEU A 70 3.83 24.59 -12.33
N GLY A 71 5.04 24.10 -12.60
CA GLY A 71 6.31 24.73 -12.29
C GLY A 71 6.91 24.34 -10.93
N SER A 72 8.22 24.55 -10.80
CA SER A 72 9.02 24.19 -9.62
C SER A 72 8.52 24.78 -8.30
N ARG A 73 7.86 25.95 -8.33
CA ARG A 73 7.23 26.54 -7.14
C ARG A 73 6.09 25.66 -6.60
N GLN A 74 5.28 25.10 -7.48
CA GLN A 74 4.18 24.21 -7.11
C GLN A 74 4.71 22.85 -6.66
N ALA A 75 5.75 22.34 -7.33
CA ALA A 75 6.45 21.13 -6.91
C ALA A 75 7.02 21.26 -5.48
N GLY A 76 7.66 22.39 -5.16
CA GLY A 76 8.16 22.66 -3.80
C GLY A 76 7.04 22.79 -2.75
N LEU A 77 5.85 23.28 -3.12
CA LEU A 77 4.68 23.25 -2.24
C LEU A 77 4.15 21.82 -2.05
N PHE A 78 4.13 21.02 -3.12
CA PHE A 78 3.68 19.64 -3.06
C PHE A 78 4.59 18.80 -2.17
N GLN A 79 5.90 18.97 -2.29
CA GLN A 79 6.88 18.33 -1.40
C GLN A 79 6.63 18.66 0.07
N LYS A 80 6.29 19.92 0.40
CA LYS A 80 5.92 20.29 1.78
C LYS A 80 4.64 19.58 2.22
N ASN A 81 3.60 19.60 1.40
CA ASN A 81 2.33 18.96 1.70
C ASN A 81 2.47 17.44 1.89
N ILE A 82 3.27 16.76 1.07
CA ILE A 82 3.50 15.31 1.25
C ILE A 82 4.39 15.03 2.46
N SER A 83 5.32 15.92 2.80
CA SER A 83 6.09 15.82 4.06
C SER A 83 5.19 15.90 5.29
N GLU A 84 4.19 16.79 5.28
CA GLU A 84 3.19 16.88 6.35
C GLU A 84 2.38 15.58 6.48
N VAL A 85 1.98 14.98 5.35
CA VAL A 85 1.30 13.67 5.33
C VAL A 85 2.18 12.59 5.96
N PHE A 86 3.45 12.50 5.55
CA PHE A 86 4.37 11.50 6.09
C PHE A 86 4.62 11.67 7.59
N GLN A 87 4.72 12.90 8.08
CA GLN A 87 4.87 13.18 9.50
C GLN A 87 3.59 12.84 10.29
N GLN A 88 2.43 13.25 9.79
CA GLN A 88 1.14 12.99 10.43
C GLN A 88 0.88 11.49 10.61
N TRP A 89 1.22 10.70 9.59
CA TRP A 89 0.98 9.26 9.55
C TRP A 89 2.20 8.42 9.91
N ARG A 90 3.29 9.05 10.36
CA ARG A 90 4.52 8.42 10.87
C ARG A 90 5.15 7.42 9.88
N PHE A 91 5.31 7.84 8.63
CA PHE A 91 5.96 7.03 7.60
C PHE A 91 7.45 6.80 7.93
N PRO A 92 7.90 5.54 8.06
CA PRO A 92 9.31 5.22 8.29
C PRO A 92 10.20 5.78 7.18
N LYS A 93 11.35 6.35 7.56
CA LYS A 93 12.35 6.93 6.62
C LYS A 93 11.81 8.06 5.73
N ALA A 94 10.77 8.77 6.20
CA ALA A 94 10.15 9.88 5.49
C ALA A 94 9.80 11.05 6.43
N GLU A 95 10.45 11.13 7.59
CA GLU A 95 10.08 12.06 8.66
C GLU A 95 10.68 13.46 8.47
N SER A 96 11.79 13.59 7.73
CA SER A 96 12.47 14.87 7.47
C SER A 96 12.28 15.35 6.03
N PRO A 97 12.32 16.68 5.77
CA PRO A 97 12.23 17.22 4.41
C PRO A 97 13.28 16.64 3.45
N GLU A 98 14.48 16.36 3.94
CA GLU A 98 15.57 15.75 3.17
C GLU A 98 15.26 14.29 2.84
N ALA A 99 14.69 13.54 3.79
CA ALA A 99 14.25 12.17 3.55
C ALA A 99 13.17 12.13 2.46
N VAL A 100 12.19 13.03 2.52
CA VAL A 100 11.16 13.16 1.48
C VAL A 100 11.76 13.55 0.13
N GLN A 101 12.69 14.51 0.10
CA GLN A 101 13.39 14.88 -1.12
C GLN A 101 14.08 13.67 -1.76
N ASN A 102 14.73 12.83 -0.96
CA ASN A 102 15.39 11.62 -1.44
C ASN A 102 14.36 10.63 -2.02
N LEU A 103 13.20 10.46 -1.39
CA LEU A 103 12.12 9.61 -1.93
C LEU A 103 11.59 10.11 -3.28
N LEU A 104 11.60 11.42 -3.51
CA LEU A 104 11.13 12.02 -4.76
C LEU A 104 12.15 11.90 -5.91
N THR A 105 13.42 11.60 -5.62
CA THR A 105 14.50 11.62 -6.63
C THR A 105 15.26 10.31 -6.78
N LEU A 106 15.15 9.39 -5.82
CA LEU A 106 15.77 8.07 -5.93
C LEU A 106 15.09 7.24 -7.01
N ASP A 107 15.82 6.29 -7.59
CA ASP A 107 15.23 5.26 -8.44
C ASP A 107 14.67 4.12 -7.56
N PRO A 108 13.34 3.91 -7.52
CA PRO A 108 12.72 2.88 -6.68
C PRO A 108 13.07 1.46 -7.13
N LEU A 109 13.44 1.26 -8.40
CA LEU A 109 13.64 -0.05 -9.02
C LEU A 109 15.09 -0.54 -8.98
N SER A 110 16.06 0.36 -8.77
CA SER A 110 17.51 0.08 -8.72
C SER A 110 17.99 -0.78 -7.52
N GLY A 111 17.10 -1.46 -6.79
CA GLY A 111 17.44 -2.42 -5.73
C GLY A 111 17.99 -1.79 -4.44
N SER A 112 17.94 -0.46 -4.30
CA SER A 112 18.37 0.26 -3.09
C SER A 112 17.20 0.53 -2.15
N GLN A 113 17.53 0.74 -0.86
CA GLN A 113 16.66 0.68 0.31
C GLN A 113 15.30 1.42 0.17
N VAL A 114 14.30 0.74 -0.38
CA VAL A 114 12.92 1.18 -0.20
C VAL A 114 12.62 1.27 1.30
N PRO A 115 11.79 2.23 1.73
CA PRO A 115 11.38 2.31 3.11
C PRO A 115 10.68 1.02 3.54
N PRO A 116 10.80 0.62 4.82
CA PRO A 116 10.09 -0.54 5.37
C PRO A 116 8.61 -0.20 5.61
N TRP A 117 7.92 0.23 4.55
CA TRP A 117 6.50 0.57 4.60
C TRP A 117 5.65 -0.69 4.62
N GLU A 118 4.80 -0.74 5.63
CA GLU A 118 3.72 -1.72 5.73
C GLU A 118 2.49 -1.32 4.92
N GLU A 119 1.58 -2.26 4.69
CA GLU A 119 0.38 -2.07 3.85
C GLU A 119 -0.45 -0.83 4.21
N HIS A 120 -0.61 -0.53 5.51
CA HIS A 120 -1.36 0.65 5.94
C HIS A 120 -0.71 1.97 5.48
N HIS A 121 0.62 2.05 5.41
CA HIS A 121 1.31 3.20 4.84
C HIS A 121 1.03 3.32 3.34
N LEU A 122 1.05 2.20 2.61
CA LEU A 122 0.79 2.19 1.16
C LEU A 122 -0.63 2.68 0.86
N ILE A 123 -1.62 2.17 1.60
CA ILE A 123 -3.03 2.60 1.48
C ILE A 123 -3.16 4.10 1.78
N THR A 124 -2.58 4.56 2.88
CA THR A 124 -2.63 5.99 3.27
C THR A 124 -1.95 6.87 2.22
N LEU A 125 -0.80 6.48 1.70
CA LEU A 125 -0.09 7.23 0.65
C LEU A 125 -0.96 7.34 -0.60
N LEU A 126 -1.52 6.25 -1.10
CA LEU A 126 -2.36 6.27 -2.31
C LEU A 126 -3.63 7.13 -2.13
N GLN A 127 -4.22 7.12 -0.93
CA GLN A 127 -5.37 7.97 -0.62
C GLN A 127 -4.99 9.46 -0.61
N GLU A 128 -3.94 9.82 0.11
CA GLU A 128 -3.49 11.21 0.25
C GLU A 128 -2.89 11.75 -1.05
N LEU A 129 -2.16 10.92 -1.80
CA LEU A 129 -1.62 11.28 -3.10
C LEU A 129 -2.73 11.58 -4.09
N HIS A 130 -3.79 10.77 -4.12
CA HIS A 130 -4.94 11.07 -4.98
C HIS A 130 -5.64 12.38 -4.56
N ARG A 131 -5.81 12.61 -3.24
CA ARG A 131 -6.39 13.86 -2.71
C ARG A 131 -5.56 15.08 -3.08
N LEU A 132 -4.24 15.03 -2.88
CA LEU A 132 -3.30 16.10 -3.20
C LEU A 132 -3.24 16.32 -4.72
N GLY A 133 -3.05 15.27 -5.52
CA GLY A 133 -3.06 15.38 -6.98
C GLY A 133 -4.32 16.08 -7.49
N LYS A 134 -5.50 15.71 -6.99
CA LYS A 134 -6.76 16.37 -7.35
C LYS A 134 -6.79 17.85 -6.95
N GLN A 135 -6.19 18.21 -5.83
CA GLN A 135 -6.08 19.61 -5.39
C GLN A 135 -5.17 20.45 -6.30
N TYR A 136 -4.07 19.86 -6.80
CA TYR A 136 -3.12 20.55 -7.68
C TYR A 136 -3.62 20.65 -9.13
N PHE A 137 -4.15 19.56 -9.68
CA PHE A 137 -4.60 19.51 -11.08
C PHE A 137 -6.06 19.94 -11.27
N GLY A 138 -6.84 20.07 -10.19
CA GLY A 138 -8.26 20.42 -10.22
C GLY A 138 -9.18 19.29 -10.74
N ASN A 139 -8.62 18.14 -11.12
CA ASN A 139 -9.33 16.97 -11.65
C ASN A 139 -8.54 15.68 -11.33
N THR A 140 -8.98 14.54 -11.85
CA THR A 140 -8.32 13.24 -11.66
C THR A 140 -7.61 12.73 -12.93
N SER A 141 -7.37 13.57 -13.94
CA SER A 141 -6.75 13.14 -15.20
C SER A 141 -5.27 12.76 -15.04
N PHE A 142 -4.63 13.20 -13.96
CA PHE A 142 -3.27 12.79 -13.61
C PHE A 142 -3.16 11.30 -13.29
N VAL A 143 -4.26 10.64 -12.89
CA VAL A 143 -4.25 9.23 -12.49
C VAL A 143 -3.77 8.33 -13.62
N ALA A 144 -4.27 8.55 -14.85
CA ALA A 144 -3.86 7.75 -16.01
C ALA A 144 -2.35 7.84 -16.25
N ARG A 145 -1.82 9.07 -16.32
CA ARG A 145 -0.37 9.31 -16.52
C ARG A 145 0.48 8.78 -15.38
N ALA A 146 -0.01 8.87 -14.13
CA ALA A 146 0.69 8.30 -12.99
C ALA A 146 0.74 6.77 -13.07
N ILE A 147 -0.36 6.11 -13.44
CA ILE A 147 -0.42 4.65 -13.62
C ILE A 147 0.53 4.18 -14.74
N ASP A 148 0.70 4.97 -15.80
CA ASP A 148 1.65 4.66 -16.88
C ASP A 148 3.10 4.53 -16.36
N ALA A 149 3.47 5.23 -15.28
CA ALA A 149 4.79 5.08 -14.66
C ALA A 149 5.05 3.67 -14.06
N LEU A 150 4.00 2.86 -13.87
CA LEU A 150 4.15 1.47 -13.46
C LEU A 150 4.63 0.57 -14.60
N GLU A 151 4.66 1.04 -15.85
CA GLU A 151 5.20 0.28 -16.98
C GLU A 151 6.69 -0.03 -16.86
N ASP A 152 7.43 0.76 -16.06
CA ASP A 152 8.84 0.52 -15.76
C ASP A 152 9.06 -0.72 -14.86
N MET A 153 8.01 -1.19 -14.19
CA MET A 153 8.08 -2.39 -13.34
C MET A 153 7.98 -3.69 -14.14
N PRO A 154 8.55 -4.80 -13.64
CA PRO A 154 8.28 -6.13 -14.18
C PRO A 154 6.78 -6.42 -14.25
N GLU A 155 6.31 -6.97 -15.38
CA GLU A 155 4.88 -7.18 -15.65
C GLU A 155 4.16 -8.00 -14.55
N ALA A 156 4.85 -9.00 -13.98
CA ALA A 156 4.30 -9.82 -12.91
C ALA A 156 4.03 -9.01 -11.62
N GLU A 157 4.97 -8.14 -11.25
CA GLU A 157 4.86 -7.28 -10.06
C GLU A 157 3.81 -6.19 -10.27
N ARG A 158 3.80 -5.55 -11.45
CA ARG A 158 2.77 -4.59 -11.84
C ARG A 158 1.38 -5.19 -11.77
N THR A 159 1.18 -6.35 -12.38
CA THR A 159 -0.11 -7.06 -12.37
C THR A 159 -0.53 -7.40 -10.94
N HIS A 160 0.41 -7.83 -10.10
CA HIS A 160 0.14 -8.13 -8.70
C HIS A 160 -0.29 -6.89 -7.91
N PHE A 161 0.41 -5.76 -8.08
CA PHE A 161 0.08 -4.48 -7.46
C PHE A 161 -1.30 -3.97 -7.90
N ILE A 162 -1.61 -4.01 -9.21
CA ILE A 162 -2.91 -3.59 -9.73
C ILE A 162 -4.03 -4.49 -9.21
N SER A 163 -3.79 -5.81 -9.11
CA SER A 163 -4.76 -6.73 -8.50
C SER A 163 -5.03 -6.38 -7.04
N TRP A 164 -3.98 -6.14 -6.25
CA TRP A 164 -4.09 -5.72 -4.84
C TRP A 164 -4.84 -4.39 -4.71
N LEU A 165 -4.51 -3.38 -5.52
CA LEU A 165 -5.14 -2.07 -5.52
C LEU A 165 -6.65 -2.17 -5.76
N ASN A 166 -7.06 -3.03 -6.71
CA ASN A 166 -8.45 -3.28 -7.07
C ASN A 166 -9.26 -4.02 -5.98
N GLN A 167 -8.62 -4.64 -4.99
CA GLN A 167 -9.32 -5.28 -3.86
C GLN A 167 -9.84 -4.27 -2.83
N SER A 168 -9.35 -3.04 -2.87
CA SER A 168 -9.74 -1.96 -1.96
C SER A 168 -10.60 -0.89 -2.66
N PRO A 169 -11.29 -0.01 -1.91
CA PRO A 169 -11.96 1.16 -2.49
C PRO A 169 -11.02 2.08 -3.28
N LEU A 170 -9.71 2.05 -3.02
CA LEU A 170 -8.70 2.83 -3.75
C LEU A 170 -8.63 2.45 -5.23
N GLY A 171 -8.94 1.20 -5.59
CA GLY A 171 -8.99 0.78 -6.98
C GLY A 171 -9.99 1.59 -7.83
N LYS A 172 -11.01 2.19 -7.21
CA LYS A 172 -11.93 3.11 -7.92
C LYS A 172 -11.35 4.50 -8.14
N LEU A 173 -10.39 4.91 -7.31
CA LEU A 173 -9.72 6.21 -7.40
C LEU A 173 -8.59 6.17 -8.43
N TRP A 174 -7.96 5.01 -8.57
CA TRP A 174 -6.77 4.78 -9.39
C TRP A 174 -7.06 3.95 -10.67
N ARG A 175 -8.30 4.00 -11.16
CA ARG A 175 -8.75 3.34 -12.40
C ARG A 175 -9.08 4.39 -13.46
#